data_AF-A0A8T3WT28-F1
#
_entry.id   AF-A0A8T3WT28-F1
#
_cell.length_a   1.000
_cell.length_b   1.000
_cell.length_c   1.000
_cell.angle_alpha   90.00
_cell.angle_beta   90.00
_cell.angle_gamma   90.00
#
_symmetry.space_group_name_H-M   'P 1'
#
loop_
_entity.id
_entity.type
_entity.pdbx_description
1 polymer ?
#
loop_
_entity_poly.entity_id
_entity_poly.type
_entity_poly.pdbx_seq_one_letter_code
_entity_poly.pdbx_strand_id
1 'polypeptide(L)'
;MAMERPAWVKDKKVADDFEVIEVKKWDDYKDFRMDDGCYVLIRVHWDRGEIGVAVCDYQHTILKEFRGKRVQDLYHAIFEYSEKHSKNWFKRLDHAAYLGKELKKAEICLAIGTEYVQE
;
A
#
# COMPACT_ATOMS: atom_id res chain seq x y z
N MET A 1 -22.28 2.05 -23.77
CA MET A 1 -23.62 2.10 -23.16
C MET A 1 -23.40 2.55 -21.72
N ALA A 2 -24.11 3.58 -21.24
CA ALA A 2 -24.04 3.93 -19.83
C ALA A 2 -24.51 2.73 -19.02
N MET A 3 -23.66 2.20 -18.15
CA MET A 3 -24.00 1.05 -17.32
C MET A 3 -25.14 1.41 -16.37
N GLU A 4 -26.06 0.48 -16.16
CA GLU A 4 -27.12 0.65 -15.17
C GLU A 4 -26.54 0.87 -13.78
N ARG A 5 -27.23 1.72 -13.01
CA ARG A 5 -26.83 2.09 -11.66
C ARG A 5 -26.72 0.84 -10.77
N PRO A 6 -25.56 0.56 -10.14
CA PRO A 6 -25.37 -0.65 -9.36
C PRO A 6 -26.29 -0.73 -8.15
N ALA A 7 -26.72 -1.95 -7.80
CA ALA A 7 -27.66 -2.18 -6.70
C ALA A 7 -27.16 -1.67 -5.33
N TRP A 8 -25.85 -1.64 -5.10
CA TRP A 8 -25.24 -1.21 -3.84
C TRP A 8 -25.17 0.32 -3.68
N VAL A 9 -25.39 1.09 -4.75
CA VAL A 9 -25.44 2.57 -4.72
C VAL A 9 -26.80 3.14 -5.06
N LYS A 10 -27.82 2.29 -5.29
CA LYS A 10 -29.15 2.72 -5.76
C LYS A 10 -29.86 3.68 -4.80
N ASP A 11 -29.65 3.50 -3.50
CA ASP A 11 -30.26 4.28 -2.41
C ASP A 11 -29.41 5.48 -1.98
N LYS A 12 -28.25 5.70 -2.61
CA LYS A 12 -27.32 6.77 -2.24
C LYS A 12 -27.56 8.05 -3.04
N LYS A 13 -27.11 9.19 -2.54
CA LYS A 13 -26.98 10.40 -3.38
C LYS A 13 -25.72 10.25 -4.22
N VAL A 14 -25.82 10.48 -5.53
CA VAL A 14 -24.68 10.44 -6.46
C VAL A 14 -24.44 11.82 -7.06
N ALA A 15 -23.23 12.06 -7.54
CA ALA A 15 -22.88 13.27 -8.28
C ALA A 15 -23.57 13.28 -9.66
N ASP A 16 -23.65 14.47 -10.28
CA ASP A 16 -24.31 14.65 -11.58
C ASP A 16 -23.55 13.95 -12.71
N ASP A 17 -22.24 13.79 -12.56
CA ASP A 17 -21.32 13.11 -13.48
C ASP A 17 -21.02 11.66 -13.08
N PHE A 18 -21.86 11.04 -12.25
CA PHE A 18 -21.66 9.66 -11.83
C PHE A 18 -21.67 8.69 -13.01
N GLU A 19 -20.58 7.94 -13.15
CA GLU A 19 -20.45 6.84 -14.09
C GLU A 19 -19.86 5.60 -13.42
N VAL A 20 -20.16 4.43 -13.99
CA VAL A 20 -19.48 3.19 -13.62
C VAL A 20 -18.42 2.91 -14.68
N ILE A 21 -17.16 2.85 -14.22
CA ILE A 21 -16.00 2.59 -15.08
C ILE A 21 -15.58 1.13 -14.91
N GLU A 22 -15.70 0.34 -15.97
CA GLU A 22 -15.11 -1.00 -16.00
C GLU A 22 -13.61 -0.88 -16.28
N VAL A 23 -12.80 -1.26 -15.29
CA VAL A 23 -11.34 -1.12 -15.37
C VAL A 23 -10.73 -2.23 -16.21
N LYS A 24 -9.65 -1.91 -16.93
CA LYS A 24 -8.86 -2.92 -17.65
C LYS A 24 -8.18 -3.86 -16.65
N LYS A 25 -7.99 -5.11 -17.05
CA LYS A 25 -7.18 -6.06 -16.30
C LYS A 25 -5.74 -5.57 -16.23
N TRP A 26 -5.17 -5.61 -15.03
CA TRP A 26 -3.77 -5.30 -14.77
C TRP A 26 -2.83 -6.32 -15.43
N ASP A 27 -1.78 -5.83 -16.09
CA ASP A 27 -0.70 -6.60 -16.68
C ASP A 27 0.61 -6.28 -15.92
N ASP A 28 1.08 -7.24 -15.11
CA ASP A 28 2.25 -7.06 -14.23
C ASP A 28 3.53 -6.66 -14.96
N TYR A 29 3.65 -6.94 -16.26
CA TYR A 29 4.83 -6.59 -17.04
C TYR A 29 4.72 -5.22 -17.71
N LYS A 30 3.51 -4.83 -18.14
CA LYS A 30 3.31 -3.59 -18.92
C LYS A 30 2.93 -2.41 -18.04
N ASP A 31 2.17 -2.67 -16.99
CA ASP A 31 1.60 -1.62 -16.13
C ASP A 31 2.50 -1.31 -14.93
N PHE A 32 3.33 -2.27 -14.51
CA PHE A 32 4.28 -2.06 -13.43
C PHE A 32 5.31 -0.98 -13.78
N ARG A 33 5.54 -0.07 -12.83
CA ARG A 33 6.56 0.96 -12.91
C ARG A 33 7.28 1.08 -11.58
N MET A 34 8.59 1.19 -11.65
CA MET A 34 9.42 1.43 -10.46
C MET A 34 9.28 2.87 -9.96
N ASP A 35 9.42 3.05 -8.64
CA ASP A 35 9.17 4.34 -8.00
C ASP A 35 10.32 5.35 -7.99
N ASP A 36 11.60 5.07 -8.11
CA ASP A 36 12.68 6.10 -8.06
C ASP A 36 12.82 6.96 -6.78
N GLY A 37 11.83 7.00 -5.87
CA GLY A 37 11.90 7.64 -4.57
C GLY A 37 12.47 6.74 -3.47
N CYS A 38 11.91 5.55 -3.33
CA CYS A 38 12.40 4.50 -2.43
C CYS A 38 11.81 3.14 -2.83
N TYR A 39 12.28 2.06 -2.19
CA TYR A 39 11.52 0.80 -2.09
C TYR A 39 11.41 0.38 -0.62
N VAL A 40 10.54 -0.60 -0.35
CA VAL A 40 10.34 -1.12 1.01
C VAL A 40 10.61 -2.60 1.13
N LEU A 41 11.08 -3.00 2.31
CA LEU A 41 11.14 -4.39 2.74
C LEU A 41 10.23 -4.55 3.95
N ILE A 42 9.35 -5.55 3.92
CA ILE A 42 8.40 -5.81 4.99
C ILE A 42 8.78 -7.12 5.69
N ARG A 43 8.70 -7.12 7.02
CA ARG A 43 8.96 -8.29 7.85
C ARG A 43 7.90 -8.45 8.93
N VAL A 44 7.46 -9.68 9.16
CA VAL A 44 6.63 -10.01 10.33
C VAL A 44 7.53 -10.44 11.49
N HIS A 45 7.36 -9.79 12.64
CA HIS A 45 7.99 -10.10 13.91
C HIS A 45 7.04 -10.92 14.78
N TRP A 46 7.03 -12.24 14.55
CA TRP A 46 6.12 -13.20 15.19
C TRP A 46 6.19 -13.21 16.72
N ASP A 47 7.39 -13.03 17.28
CA ASP A 47 7.65 -12.98 18.72
C ASP A 47 6.96 -11.79 19.41
N ARG A 48 6.72 -10.70 18.67
CA ARG A 48 6.16 -9.45 19.19
C ARG A 48 4.74 -9.17 18.72
N GLY A 49 4.27 -9.91 17.72
CA GLY A 49 3.03 -9.59 17.03
C GLY A 49 3.10 -8.24 16.33
N GLU A 50 4.22 -7.93 15.69
CA GLU A 50 4.48 -6.65 15.02
C GLU A 50 4.86 -6.86 13.55
N ILE A 51 4.66 -5.82 12.73
CA ILE A 51 5.17 -5.73 11.38
C ILE A 51 6.24 -4.64 11.35
N GLY A 52 7.37 -4.95 10.72
CA GLY A 52 8.45 -4.01 10.43
C GLY A 52 8.44 -3.63 8.95
N VAL A 53 8.68 -2.35 8.67
CA VAL A 53 8.85 -1.81 7.32
C VAL A 53 10.17 -1.07 7.26
N ALA A 54 11.11 -1.57 6.47
CA ALA A 54 12.34 -0.86 6.15
C ALA A 54 12.14 -0.05 4.87
N VAL A 55 12.45 1.24 4.92
CA VAL A 55 12.50 2.12 3.74
C VAL A 55 13.94 2.16 3.23
N CYS A 56 14.14 1.88 1.95
CA CYS A 56 15.44 1.72 1.33
C CYS A 56 15.62 2.67 0.13
N ASP A 57 16.86 3.09 -0.13
CA ASP A 57 17.24 3.71 -1.41
C ASP A 57 17.60 2.65 -2.46
N TYR A 58 17.75 3.07 -3.71
CA TYR A 58 18.10 2.18 -4.83
C TYR A 58 19.59 1.77 -4.85
N GLN A 59 20.36 2.18 -3.84
CA GLN A 59 21.71 1.70 -3.54
C GLN A 59 21.69 0.60 -2.47
N HIS A 60 20.50 0.10 -2.12
CA HIS A 60 20.26 -0.94 -1.11
C HIS A 60 20.60 -0.52 0.32
N THR A 61 20.61 0.78 0.60
CA THR A 61 20.80 1.32 1.95
C THR A 61 19.46 1.37 2.69
N ILE A 62 19.38 0.76 3.87
CA ILE A 62 18.23 0.92 4.77
C ILE A 62 18.30 2.33 5.38
N LEU A 63 17.34 3.19 5.02
CA LEU A 63 17.28 4.57 5.48
C LEU A 63 16.61 4.67 6.85
N LYS A 64 15.51 3.93 7.04
CA LYS A 64 14.71 3.86 8.27
C LYS A 64 13.99 2.53 8.38
N GLU A 65 13.63 2.18 9.61
CA GLU A 65 12.72 1.09 9.93
C GLU A 65 11.58 1.62 10.79
N PHE A 66 10.34 1.24 10.45
CA PHE A 66 9.13 1.54 11.20
C PHE A 66 8.54 0.24 11.69
N ARG A 67 8.13 0.17 12.96
CA ARG A 67 7.52 -1.02 13.56
C ARG A 67 6.20 -0.68 14.23
N GLY A 68 5.22 -1.57 14.10
CA GLY A 68 3.89 -1.36 14.67
C GLY A 68 3.03 -2.60 14.58
N LYS A 69 1.93 -2.62 15.35
CA LYS A 69 0.98 -3.73 15.37
C LYS A 69 -0.14 -3.55 14.36
N ARG A 70 -0.53 -2.30 14.09
CA ARG A 70 -1.57 -1.96 13.12
C ARG A 70 -0.95 -1.41 11.86
N VAL A 71 -1.50 -1.82 10.73
CA VAL A 71 -1.07 -1.32 9.42
C VAL A 71 -1.26 0.18 9.28
N GLN A 72 -2.34 0.73 9.87
CA GLN A 72 -2.60 2.17 9.83
C GLN A 72 -1.48 2.99 10.46
N ASP A 73 -1.00 2.55 11.63
CA ASP A 73 0.07 3.24 12.34
C ASP A 73 1.36 3.29 11.50
N LEU A 74 1.65 2.21 10.76
CA LEU A 74 2.85 2.09 9.93
C LEU A 74 2.84 3.06 8.74
N TYR A 75 1.84 2.97 7.86
CA TYR A 75 1.86 3.83 6.67
C TYR A 75 1.67 5.31 7.02
N HIS A 76 0.89 5.64 8.07
CA HIS A 76 0.77 7.02 8.54
C HIS A 76 2.12 7.55 9.04
N ALA A 77 2.82 6.79 9.89
CA ALA A 77 4.13 7.21 10.40
C ALA A 77 5.18 7.36 9.29
N ILE A 78 5.17 6.48 8.29
CA ILE A 78 6.06 6.55 7.12
C ILE A 78 5.81 7.84 6.33
N PHE A 79 4.54 8.11 5.98
CA PHE A 79 4.18 9.28 5.17
C PHE A 79 4.40 10.58 5.93
N GLU A 80 4.01 10.63 7.22
CA GLU A 80 4.26 11.78 8.08
C GLU A 80 5.77 12.07 8.22
N TYR A 81 6.58 11.03 8.43
CA TYR A 81 8.04 11.18 8.48
C TYR A 81 8.59 11.71 7.16
N SER A 82 8.11 11.16 6.03
CA SER A 82 8.55 11.59 4.71
C SER A 82 8.25 13.07 4.48
N GLU A 83 7.03 13.51 4.76
CA GLU A 83 6.59 14.90 4.60
C GLU A 83 7.38 15.84 5.53
N LYS A 84 7.40 15.53 6.84
CA LYS A 84 8.08 16.33 7.86
C LYS A 84 9.56 16.54 7.60
N HIS A 85 10.22 15.54 7.01
CA HIS A 85 11.65 15.57 6.72
C HIS A 85 11.97 15.84 5.25
N SER A 86 10.98 16.29 4.47
CA SER A 86 11.12 16.61 3.04
C SER A 86 11.82 15.50 2.25
N LYS A 87 11.47 14.25 2.56
CA LYS A 87 11.90 13.07 1.81
C LYS A 87 11.00 12.88 0.61
N ASN A 88 11.61 12.54 -0.52
CA ASN A 88 10.88 12.22 -1.76
C ASN A 88 10.61 10.72 -1.86
N TRP A 89 10.14 10.10 -0.77
CA TRP A 89 9.69 8.70 -0.79
C TRP A 89 8.30 8.59 -1.38
N PHE A 90 7.99 7.47 -2.05
CA PHE A 90 6.70 7.20 -2.68
C PHE A 90 6.24 8.32 -3.62
N LYS A 91 7.04 8.61 -4.66
CA LYS A 91 6.68 9.63 -5.65
C LYS A 91 5.49 9.21 -6.51
N ARG A 92 5.18 7.92 -6.56
CA ARG A 92 4.03 7.38 -7.29
C ARG A 92 2.95 6.83 -6.35
N LEU A 93 1.70 7.20 -6.63
CA LEU A 93 0.54 6.78 -5.82
C LEU A 93 0.26 5.27 -5.91
N ASP A 94 0.58 4.64 -7.04
CA ASP A 94 0.50 3.17 -7.19
C ASP A 94 1.50 2.45 -6.29
N HIS A 95 2.72 2.99 -6.11
CA HIS A 95 3.68 2.44 -5.15
C HIS A 95 3.24 2.66 -3.69
N ALA A 96 2.65 3.81 -3.38
CA ALA A 96 2.01 4.04 -2.07
C ALA A 96 0.84 3.06 -1.83
N ALA A 97 0.04 2.76 -2.86
CA ALA A 97 -1.02 1.75 -2.78
C ALA A 97 -0.46 0.32 -2.60
N TYR A 98 0.65 0.00 -3.27
CA TYR A 98 1.37 -1.28 -3.09
C TYR A 98 1.82 -1.47 -1.64
N LEU A 99 2.36 -0.43 -0.97
CA LEU A 99 2.68 -0.48 0.46
C LEU A 99 1.45 -0.90 1.28
N GLY A 100 0.30 -0.29 1.03
CA GLY A 100 -0.95 -0.64 1.71
C GLY A 100 -1.39 -2.09 1.46
N LYS A 101 -1.27 -2.56 0.21
CA LYS A 101 -1.57 -3.95 -0.19
C LYS A 101 -0.70 -4.94 0.58
N GLU A 102 0.62 -4.77 0.56
CA GLU A 102 1.56 -5.68 1.22
C GLU A 102 1.46 -5.63 2.74
N LEU A 103 1.27 -4.44 3.32
CA LEU A 103 1.03 -4.31 4.76
C LEU A 103 -0.23 -5.05 5.20
N LYS A 104 -1.32 -4.97 4.43
CA LYS A 104 -2.55 -5.70 4.73
C LYS A 104 -2.34 -7.21 4.62
N LYS A 105 -1.58 -7.67 3.64
CA LYS A 105 -1.17 -9.08 3.52
C LYS A 105 -0.38 -9.53 4.76
N ALA A 106 0.62 -8.76 5.19
CA ALA A 106 1.41 -9.04 6.39
C ALA A 106 0.54 -9.09 7.66
N GLU A 107 -0.43 -8.18 7.80
CA GLU A 107 -1.39 -8.16 8.94
C GLU A 107 -2.28 -9.41 8.97
N ILE A 108 -2.76 -9.85 7.79
CA ILE A 108 -3.55 -11.07 7.68
C ILE A 108 -2.68 -12.28 8.06
N CYS A 109 -1.49 -12.41 7.47
CA CYS A 109 -0.53 -13.46 7.79
C CYS A 109 -0.27 -13.54 9.30
N LEU A 110 -0.01 -12.39 9.94
CA LEU A 110 0.21 -12.29 11.37
C LEU A 110 -1.01 -12.77 12.17
N ALA A 111 -2.23 -12.36 11.77
CA ALA A 111 -3.46 -12.72 12.47
C ALA A 111 -3.80 -14.22 12.36
N ILE A 112 -3.51 -14.85 11.22
CA ILE A 112 -3.83 -16.27 10.98
C ILE A 112 -2.66 -17.22 11.24
N GLY A 113 -1.47 -16.70 11.57
CA GLY A 113 -0.28 -17.51 11.83
C GLY A 113 0.33 -18.17 10.58
N THR A 114 0.21 -17.54 9.41
CA THR A 114 0.76 -18.06 8.14
C THR A 114 1.97 -17.26 7.68
N GLU A 115 2.94 -17.92 7.03
CA GLU A 115 4.13 -17.25 6.50
C GLU A 115 3.77 -16.06 5.59
N TYR A 116 4.46 -14.94 5.80
CA TYR A 116 4.38 -13.77 4.95
C TYR A 116 5.50 -13.81 3.91
N VAL A 117 5.13 -13.71 2.64
CA VAL A 117 6.05 -13.54 1.51
C VAL A 117 5.64 -12.28 0.76
N GLN A 118 6.56 -11.33 0.68
CA GLN A 118 6.38 -10.11 -0.11
C GLN A 118 6.37 -10.44 -1.61
N GLU A 119 5.49 -9.79 -2.37
CA GLU A 119 5.37 -9.95 -3.83
C GLU A 119 6.46 -9.22 -4.62
#